data_AF-A0A2W6AZY7-F1
#
_entry.id   AF-A0A2W6AZY7-F1
#
_cell.length_a   1.000
_cell.length_b   1.000
_cell.length_c   1.000
_cell.angle_alpha   90.00
_cell.angle_beta   90.00
_cell.angle_gamma   90.00
#
_symmetry.space_group_name_H-M   'P 1'
#
loop_
_entity.id
_entity.type
_entity.pdbx_description
1 polymer ?
#
loop_
_entity_poly.entity_id
_entity_poly.type
_entity_poly.pdbx_seq_one_letter_code
_entity_poly.pdbx_strand_id
1 'polypeptide(L)'
;MSAEPAPRQPSRANAKPVARARRGRLLLRLLFLFVVSSVLSVALLAYSPPVLETVSAIFLRSQPGAVPWNGRDRITVVAMGLTQRTTEPARTDTLLVMDIDPANRRVSMLSVPRDLWVNIPGYGQGKLAIAYALGGPRLAAYTLERALGIPVDYSLALTFKGFIEIVDAMGGVTVNVPQELSDPTYPCLTGFAYCPIDIKPGVQHMDG
;
A
#
# COMPACT_ATOMS: atom_id res chain seq x y z
N MET A 1 -32.29 -80.83 -45.91
CA MET A 1 -32.71 -80.11 -47.12
C MET A 1 -34.06 -79.49 -46.85
N SER A 2 -34.16 -78.17 -46.83
CA SER A 2 -35.33 -77.39 -47.23
C SER A 2 -34.86 -75.95 -47.43
N ALA A 3 -35.03 -75.46 -48.65
CA ALA A 3 -34.67 -74.11 -49.07
C ALA A 3 -35.94 -73.25 -49.26
N GLU A 4 -35.75 -71.95 -49.02
CA GLU A 4 -36.36 -70.79 -49.72
C GLU A 4 -37.82 -70.36 -49.38
N PRO A 5 -38.24 -69.08 -49.64
CA PRO A 5 -38.11 -67.93 -48.72
C PRO A 5 -39.37 -67.00 -48.71
N ALA A 6 -39.18 -65.75 -48.22
CA ALA A 6 -39.94 -64.50 -48.46
C ALA A 6 -40.97 -64.07 -47.39
N PRO A 7 -41.34 -62.76 -47.26
CA PRO A 7 -40.90 -61.56 -47.97
C PRO A 7 -40.40 -60.38 -47.08
N ARG A 8 -39.77 -59.37 -47.71
CA ARG A 8 -39.44 -58.06 -47.10
C ARG A 8 -40.66 -57.16 -46.99
N GLN A 9 -40.72 -56.35 -45.93
CA GLN A 9 -41.55 -55.15 -45.84
C GLN A 9 -40.87 -54.03 -45.01
N PRO A 10 -41.31 -52.76 -45.13
CA PRO A 10 -40.46 -51.66 -45.60
C PRO A 10 -39.85 -50.75 -44.52
N SER A 11 -38.87 -49.98 -44.97
CA SER A 11 -38.18 -48.88 -44.30
C SER A 11 -39.13 -47.86 -43.66
N ARG A 12 -38.88 -47.52 -42.38
CA ARG A 12 -39.32 -46.26 -41.77
C ARG A 12 -38.11 -45.50 -41.24
N ALA A 13 -38.02 -44.27 -41.69
CA ALA A 13 -36.95 -43.32 -41.46
C ALA A 13 -36.83 -42.84 -40.01
N ASN A 14 -35.60 -42.44 -39.70
CA ASN A 14 -35.09 -41.73 -38.52
C ASN A 14 -36.05 -40.78 -37.78
N ALA A 15 -35.93 -40.78 -36.45
CA ALA A 15 -35.96 -39.56 -35.64
C ALA A 15 -34.93 -39.67 -34.49
N LYS A 16 -33.89 -38.82 -34.53
CA LYS A 16 -32.88 -38.71 -33.46
C LYS A 16 -33.47 -38.02 -32.22
N PRO A 17 -33.10 -38.40 -30.98
CA PRO A 17 -33.64 -37.80 -29.79
C PRO A 17 -33.12 -36.37 -29.55
N VAL A 18 -34.01 -35.56 -28.99
CA VAL A 18 -33.94 -34.10 -28.79
C VAL A 18 -32.79 -33.69 -27.86
N ALA A 19 -31.82 -32.92 -28.38
CA ALA A 19 -30.73 -32.33 -27.61
C ALA A 19 -31.14 -30.98 -26.97
N ARG A 20 -31.91 -30.98 -25.87
CA ARG A 20 -32.27 -29.74 -25.15
C ARG A 20 -31.77 -29.64 -23.70
N ALA A 21 -31.25 -30.72 -23.11
CA ALA A 21 -30.96 -30.78 -21.67
C ALA A 21 -29.55 -30.30 -21.22
N ARG A 22 -28.61 -30.04 -22.14
CA ARG A 22 -27.21 -29.69 -21.78
C ARG A 22 -26.96 -28.20 -21.52
N ARG A 23 -27.74 -27.29 -22.12
CA ARG A 23 -27.54 -25.83 -22.00
C ARG A 23 -27.92 -25.28 -20.61
N GLY A 24 -28.95 -25.82 -19.97
CA GLY A 24 -29.38 -25.39 -18.64
C GLY A 24 -28.36 -25.71 -17.54
N ARG A 25 -27.71 -26.88 -17.60
CA ARG A 25 -26.65 -27.25 -16.65
C ARG A 25 -25.38 -26.42 -16.80
N LEU A 26 -25.08 -25.94 -18.01
CA LEU A 26 -23.95 -25.04 -18.25
C LEU A 26 -24.23 -23.64 -17.71
N LEU A 27 -25.43 -23.11 -17.95
CA LEU A 27 -25.85 -21.81 -17.41
C LEU A 27 -25.87 -21.81 -15.87
N LEU A 28 -26.37 -22.87 -15.23
CA LEU A 28 -26.32 -23.01 -13.78
C LEU A 28 -24.88 -23.09 -13.23
N ARG A 29 -23.96 -23.76 -13.94
CA ARG A 29 -22.54 -23.81 -13.55
C ARG A 29 -21.86 -22.45 -13.69
N LEU A 30 -22.14 -21.72 -14.76
CA LEU A 30 -21.60 -20.37 -14.96
C LEU A 30 -22.16 -19.37 -13.93
N LEU A 31 -23.47 -19.47 -13.62
CA LEU A 31 -24.09 -18.66 -12.57
C LEU A 31 -23.49 -18.99 -11.19
N PHE A 32 -23.29 -20.27 -10.89
CA PHE A 32 -22.66 -20.70 -9.64
C PHE A 32 -21.22 -20.20 -9.53
N LEU A 33 -20.42 -20.32 -10.59
CA LEU A 33 -19.05 -19.79 -10.62
C LEU A 33 -19.02 -18.27 -10.49
N PHE A 34 -19.98 -17.56 -11.10
CA PHE A 34 -20.10 -16.11 -10.97
C PHE A 34 -20.47 -15.69 -9.55
N VAL A 35 -21.42 -16.39 -8.91
CA VAL A 35 -21.81 -16.12 -7.52
C VAL A 35 -20.63 -16.43 -6.57
N VAL A 36 -19.94 -17.55 -6.75
CA VAL A 36 -18.75 -17.89 -5.96
C VAL A 36 -17.63 -16.86 -6.16
N SER A 37 -17.38 -16.44 -7.40
CA SER A 37 -16.40 -15.38 -7.69
C SER A 37 -16.80 -14.04 -7.07
N SER A 38 -18.07 -13.65 -7.14
CA SER A 38 -18.57 -12.41 -6.56
C SER A 38 -18.47 -12.42 -5.03
N VAL A 39 -18.82 -13.55 -4.39
CA VAL A 39 -18.69 -13.72 -2.94
C VAL A 39 -17.22 -13.74 -2.52
N LEU A 40 -16.35 -14.39 -3.30
CA LEU A 40 -14.90 -14.42 -3.05
C LEU A 40 -14.25 -13.04 -3.24
N SER A 41 -14.66 -12.27 -4.26
CA SER A 41 -14.19 -10.89 -4.47
C SER A 41 -14.66 -9.95 -3.36
N VAL A 42 -15.91 -10.07 -2.90
CA VAL A 42 -16.41 -9.30 -1.75
C VAL A 42 -15.70 -9.71 -0.46
N ALA A 43 -15.44 -11.01 -0.26
CA ALA A 43 -14.69 -11.50 0.89
C ALA A 43 -13.22 -11.04 0.88
N LEU A 44 -12.57 -11.00 -0.29
CA LEU A 44 -11.21 -10.46 -0.48
C LEU A 44 -11.15 -8.96 -0.18
N LEU A 45 -12.13 -8.18 -0.65
CA LEU A 45 -12.24 -6.74 -0.33
C LEU A 45 -12.59 -6.49 1.14
N ALA A 46 -13.32 -7.41 1.79
CA ALA A 46 -13.66 -7.35 3.21
C ALA A 46 -12.54 -7.85 4.13
N TYR A 47 -11.51 -8.53 3.60
CA TYR A 47 -10.32 -9.01 4.32
C TYR A 47 -9.07 -8.11 4.16
N SER A 48 -9.19 -7.00 3.44
CA SER A 48 -8.22 -5.90 3.49
C SER A 48 -8.60 -4.71 4.42
N PRO A 49 -9.27 -4.87 5.58
CA PRO A 49 -9.47 -3.79 6.51
C PRO A 49 -8.20 -3.35 7.27
N PRO A 50 -7.13 -4.16 7.49
CA PRO A 50 -5.99 -3.63 8.24
C PRO A 50 -5.29 -2.50 7.49
N VAL A 51 -5.37 -2.45 6.16
CA VAL A 51 -4.76 -1.36 5.38
C VAL A 51 -5.53 -0.07 5.58
N LEU A 52 -6.86 -0.07 5.44
CA LEU A 52 -7.67 1.13 5.61
C LEU A 52 -7.73 1.58 7.08
N GLU A 53 -7.72 0.66 8.04
CA GLU A 53 -7.64 0.98 9.47
C GLU A 53 -6.24 1.46 9.88
N THR A 54 -5.16 0.81 9.44
CA THR A 54 -3.78 1.29 9.66
C THR A 54 -3.56 2.62 8.97
N VAL A 55 -3.98 2.79 7.71
CA VAL A 55 -3.89 4.06 6.97
C VAL A 55 -4.73 5.12 7.69
N SER A 56 -5.96 4.85 8.10
CA SER A 56 -6.75 5.86 8.84
C SER A 56 -6.18 6.18 10.23
N ALA A 57 -5.59 5.21 10.94
CA ALA A 57 -4.91 5.43 12.22
C ALA A 57 -3.58 6.22 12.07
N ILE A 58 -2.89 6.02 10.96
CA ILE A 58 -1.69 6.77 10.55
C ILE A 58 -2.05 8.19 10.08
N PHE A 59 -3.18 8.35 9.39
CA PHE A 59 -3.58 9.62 8.74
C PHE A 59 -4.55 10.49 9.56
N LEU A 60 -5.24 9.99 10.59
CA LEU A 60 -6.33 10.75 11.22
C LEU A 60 -6.36 10.68 12.76
N ARG A 61 -5.38 11.30 13.40
CA ARG A 61 -5.81 12.44 14.24
C ARG A 61 -5.82 13.65 13.33
N SER A 62 -6.95 13.83 12.64
CA SER A 62 -7.28 15.07 11.95
C SER A 62 -6.97 16.19 12.93
N GLN A 63 -6.00 17.05 12.60
CA GLN A 63 -5.76 18.21 13.45
C GLN A 63 -7.08 18.98 13.50
N PRO A 64 -7.54 19.45 14.68
CA PRO A 64 -8.76 20.24 14.76
C PRO A 64 -8.69 21.39 13.74
N GLY A 65 -9.62 21.40 12.78
CA GLY A 65 -9.63 22.36 11.66
C GLY A 65 -9.04 21.89 10.33
N ALA A 66 -8.57 20.64 10.21
CA ALA A 66 -8.10 20.11 8.93
C ALA A 66 -9.28 19.95 7.95
N VAL A 67 -9.20 20.66 6.83
CA VAL A 67 -10.19 20.59 5.75
C VAL A 67 -9.86 19.35 4.90
N PRO A 68 -10.82 18.44 4.65
CA PRO A 68 -10.63 17.34 3.73
C PRO A 68 -10.25 17.85 2.34
N TRP A 69 -9.23 17.25 1.73
CA TRP A 69 -8.82 17.64 0.39
C TRP A 69 -9.87 17.24 -0.64
N ASN A 70 -10.19 18.16 -1.56
CA ASN A 70 -11.18 17.93 -2.63
C ASN A 70 -10.62 17.15 -3.84
N GLY A 71 -9.33 16.79 -3.82
CA GLY A 71 -8.64 16.08 -4.90
C GLY A 71 -8.27 16.95 -6.12
N ARG A 72 -8.52 18.25 -6.08
CA ARG A 72 -8.28 19.20 -7.19
C ARG A 72 -7.30 20.29 -6.82
N ASP A 73 -7.36 20.76 -5.58
CA ASP A 73 -6.49 21.83 -5.11
C ASP A 73 -5.04 21.34 -5.02
N ARG A 74 -4.09 22.24 -5.29
CA ARG A 74 -2.68 21.96 -5.06
C ARG A 74 -2.44 21.92 -3.55
N ILE A 75 -1.73 20.89 -3.09
CA ILE A 75 -1.45 20.70 -1.66
C ILE A 75 0.02 20.34 -1.44
N THR A 76 0.55 20.77 -0.29
CA THR A 76 1.86 20.40 0.21
C THR A 76 1.73 19.49 1.42
N VAL A 77 2.34 18.31 1.35
CA VAL A 77 2.31 17.29 2.39
C VAL A 77 3.73 17.07 2.91
N VAL A 78 3.91 17.07 4.23
CA VAL A 78 5.16 16.63 4.85
C VAL A 78 4.98 15.23 5.40
N ALA A 79 5.71 14.26 4.85
CA ALA A 79 5.82 12.92 5.40
C ALA A 79 7.03 12.81 6.34
N MET A 80 6.80 12.27 7.51
CA MET A 80 7.77 12.16 8.60
C MET A 80 7.93 10.69 8.98
N GLY A 81 9.10 10.12 8.73
CA GLY A 81 9.45 8.78 9.19
C GLY A 81 9.92 8.85 10.64
N LEU A 82 9.16 8.24 11.55
CA LEU A 82 9.43 8.19 12.97
C LEU A 82 10.29 6.99 13.31
N THR A 83 11.37 7.27 14.05
CA THR A 83 12.10 6.25 14.80
C THR A 83 11.74 6.40 16.27
N GLN A 84 11.35 5.28 16.89
CA GLN A 84 11.20 5.21 18.32
C GLN A 84 11.94 3.97 18.80
N ARG A 85 13.13 4.19 19.38
CA ARG A 85 13.80 3.14 20.15
C ARG A 85 13.12 3.06 21.50
N THR A 86 12.91 1.84 21.98
CA THR A 86 12.15 1.41 23.18
C THR A 86 11.86 2.47 24.25
N THR A 87 12.86 3.24 24.70
CA THR A 87 12.74 4.21 25.81
C THR A 87 12.95 5.67 25.43
N GLU A 88 13.21 6.01 24.16
CA GLU A 88 13.46 7.39 23.73
C GLU A 88 12.19 8.08 23.16
N PRO A 89 12.06 9.41 23.32
CA PRO A 89 11.07 10.19 22.59
C PRO A 89 11.24 9.98 21.09
N ALA A 90 10.13 9.77 20.38
CA ALA A 90 10.16 9.57 18.93
C ALA A 90 10.82 10.78 18.22
N ARG A 91 11.69 10.50 17.26
CA ARG A 91 12.35 11.50 16.41
C ARG A 91 12.01 11.25 14.96
N THR A 92 12.10 12.30 14.14
CA THR A 92 11.96 12.16 12.68
C THR A 92 13.30 11.85 12.06
N ASP A 93 13.45 10.65 11.51
CA ASP A 93 14.64 10.21 10.77
C ASP A 93 14.55 10.54 9.29
N THR A 94 13.33 10.60 8.75
CA THR A 94 13.07 10.97 7.36
C THR A 94 12.07 12.12 7.33
N LEU A 95 12.36 13.14 6.52
CA LEU A 95 11.47 14.26 6.24
C LEU A 95 11.37 14.41 4.72
N LEU A 96 10.17 14.19 4.18
CA LEU A 96 9.89 14.32 2.75
C LEU A 96 8.78 15.34 2.55
N VAL A 97 9.07 16.41 1.82
CA VAL A 97 8.06 17.37 1.37
C VAL A 97 7.55 16.93 0.01
N MET A 98 6.24 16.81 -0.14
CA MET A 98 5.58 16.44 -1.38
C MET A 98 4.62 17.55 -1.78
N ASP A 99 4.87 18.15 -2.94
CA ASP A 99 3.98 19.11 -3.58
C ASP A 99 3.17 18.38 -4.65
N ILE A 100 1.86 18.33 -4.46
CA ILE A 100 0.91 17.63 -5.34
C ILE A 100 0.09 18.69 -6.07
N ASP A 101 0.25 18.75 -7.39
CA ASP A 101 -0.44 19.68 -8.28
C ASP A 101 -1.29 18.89 -9.29
N PRO A 102 -2.57 18.60 -8.95
CA PRO A 102 -3.46 17.86 -9.84
C PRO A 102 -3.75 18.59 -11.15
N ALA A 103 -3.81 19.92 -11.13
CA ALA A 103 -4.10 20.74 -12.30
C ALA A 103 -3.03 20.56 -13.38
N ASN A 104 -1.75 20.50 -12.97
CA ASN A 104 -0.62 20.26 -13.86
C ASN A 104 -0.18 18.78 -13.93
N ARG A 105 -0.89 17.86 -13.25
CA ARG A 105 -0.55 16.43 -13.13
C ARG A 105 0.89 16.20 -12.69
N ARG A 106 1.36 16.99 -11.72
CA ARG A 106 2.74 16.95 -11.25
C ARG A 106 2.79 16.63 -9.76
N VAL A 107 3.71 15.74 -9.40
CA VAL A 107 4.13 15.55 -8.01
C VAL A 107 5.62 15.88 -7.93
N SER A 108 5.99 16.78 -7.04
CA SER A 108 7.38 17.12 -6.76
C SER A 108 7.72 16.70 -5.34
N MET A 109 8.90 16.11 -5.14
CA MET A 109 9.33 15.60 -3.85
C MET A 109 10.69 16.16 -3.49
N LEU A 110 10.85 16.58 -2.24
CA LEU A 110 12.10 17.08 -1.67
C LEU A 110 12.38 16.35 -0.37
N SER A 111 13.49 15.61 -0.34
CA SER A 111 14.02 15.06 0.91
C SER A 111 14.72 16.18 1.68
N VAL A 112 14.32 16.39 2.92
CA VAL A 112 14.87 17.43 3.81
C VAL A 112 15.82 16.76 4.80
N PRO A 113 17.09 17.20 4.88
CA PRO A 113 18.04 16.64 5.84
C PRO A 113 17.57 16.83 7.28
N ARG A 114 17.48 15.74 8.05
CA ARG A 114 17.03 15.77 9.46
C ARG A 114 17.93 16.64 10.36
N ASP A 115 19.22 16.75 10.00
CA ASP A 115 20.24 17.49 10.77
C ASP A 115 20.32 18.97 10.39
N LEU A 116 19.38 19.48 9.58
CA LEU A 116 19.33 20.90 9.22
C LEU A 116 19.23 21.76 10.49
N TRP A 117 20.13 22.75 10.63
CA TRP A 117 20.17 23.64 11.78
C TRP A 117 19.19 24.79 11.58
N VAL A 118 18.15 24.83 12.41
CA VAL A 118 16.99 25.72 12.24
C VAL A 118 16.52 26.28 13.57
N ASN A 119 15.81 27.40 13.53
CA ASN A 119 15.14 27.94 14.72
C ASN A 119 13.82 27.18 14.96
N ILE A 120 13.76 26.46 16.07
CA ILE A 120 12.59 25.72 16.55
C ILE A 120 11.75 26.66 17.43
N PRO A 121 10.51 27.01 17.02
CA PRO A 121 9.66 27.94 17.76
C PRO A 121 9.43 27.49 19.21
N GLY A 122 9.79 28.34 20.17
CA GLY A 122 9.69 28.05 21.60
C GLY A 122 10.90 27.32 22.21
N TYR A 123 11.86 26.85 21.41
CA TYR A 123 13.01 26.05 21.88
C TYR A 123 14.37 26.58 21.39
N GLY A 124 14.40 27.55 20.48
CA GLY A 124 15.63 28.16 19.96
C GLY A 124 16.26 27.35 18.83
N GLN A 125 17.57 27.51 18.61
CA GLN A 125 18.28 26.86 17.51
C GLN A 125 18.53 25.37 17.79
N GLY A 126 18.30 24.51 16.80
CA GLY A 126 18.57 23.08 16.90
C GLY A 126 18.43 22.35 15.57
N LYS A 127 18.71 21.04 15.61
CA LYS A 127 18.51 20.15 14.45
C LYS A 127 17.03 19.95 14.18
N LEU A 128 16.58 20.03 12.94
CA LEU A 128 15.16 19.86 12.59
C LEU A 128 14.56 18.54 13.13
N ALA A 129 15.36 17.46 13.16
CA ALA A 129 14.97 16.15 13.69
C ALA A 129 14.39 16.16 15.12
N ILE A 130 14.81 17.11 15.96
CA ILE A 130 14.37 17.16 17.37
C ILE A 130 13.02 17.87 17.53
N ALA A 131 12.56 18.62 16.53
CA ALA A 131 11.31 19.39 16.63
C ALA A 131 10.10 18.48 16.93
N TYR A 132 10.09 17.27 16.37
CA TYR A 132 9.04 16.28 16.66
C TYR A 132 9.10 15.80 18.11
N ALA A 133 10.30 15.52 18.64
CA ALA A 133 10.45 15.10 20.03
C ALA A 133 10.04 16.21 21.02
N LEU A 134 10.20 17.47 20.64
CA LEU A 134 9.91 18.63 21.49
C LEU A 134 8.42 18.99 21.51
N GLY A 135 7.72 18.91 20.37
CA GLY A 135 6.34 19.40 20.26
C GLY A 135 5.46 18.61 19.30
N GLY A 136 5.84 17.37 18.99
CA GLY A 136 5.09 16.46 18.14
C GLY A 136 5.01 16.88 16.67
N PRO A 137 4.09 16.30 15.90
CA PRO A 137 3.99 16.52 14.45
C PRO A 137 3.70 17.98 14.09
N ARG A 138 2.94 18.70 14.92
CA ARG A 138 2.60 20.12 14.66
C ARG A 138 3.82 21.02 14.75
N LEU A 139 4.65 20.86 15.79
CA LEU A 139 5.87 21.67 15.92
C LEU A 139 6.88 21.32 14.83
N ALA A 140 7.02 20.04 14.48
CA ALA A 140 7.90 19.61 13.40
C ALA A 140 7.51 20.22 12.05
N ALA A 141 6.23 20.10 11.66
CA ALA A 141 5.71 20.68 10.43
C ALA A 141 5.87 22.20 10.41
N TYR A 142 5.52 22.89 11.50
CA TYR A 142 5.65 24.34 11.60
C TYR A 142 7.11 24.80 11.55
N THR A 143 8.03 24.06 12.17
CA THR A 143 9.47 24.36 12.10
C THR A 143 9.99 24.21 10.67
N LEU A 144 9.59 23.14 9.97
CA LEU A 144 9.96 22.90 8.58
C LEU A 144 9.41 23.98 7.65
N GLU A 145 8.12 24.33 7.79
CA GLU A 145 7.47 25.41 7.03
C GLU A 145 8.25 26.72 7.17
N ARG A 146 8.64 27.08 8.40
CA ARG A 146 9.42 28.29 8.68
C ARG A 146 10.86 28.22 8.16
N ALA A 147 11.49 27.04 8.18
CA ALA A 147 12.85 26.85 7.71
C ALA A 147 12.95 26.90 6.18
N LEU A 148 11.95 26.36 5.48
CA LEU A 148 11.93 26.29 4.01
C LEU A 148 11.17 27.45 3.36
N GLY A 149 10.30 28.14 4.10
CA GLY A 149 9.42 29.18 3.57
C GLY A 149 8.34 28.63 2.63
N ILE A 150 7.97 27.35 2.78
CA ILE A 150 6.98 26.66 1.96
C ILE A 150 5.79 26.31 2.85
N PRO A 151 4.54 26.65 2.46
CA PRO A 151 3.36 26.31 3.25
C PRO A 151 3.20 24.79 3.37
N VAL A 152 2.76 24.31 4.53
CA VAL A 152 2.47 22.89 4.75
C VAL A 152 0.98 22.72 5.05
N ASP A 153 0.26 22.11 4.11
CA ASP A 153 -1.19 21.88 4.25
C ASP A 153 -1.48 20.65 5.11
N TYR A 154 -0.69 19.59 4.93
CA TYR A 154 -0.86 18.32 5.64
C TYR A 154 0.47 17.78 6.18
N SER A 155 0.38 17.08 7.31
CA SER A 155 1.50 16.39 7.93
C SER A 155 1.14 14.92 8.19
N LEU A 156 2.00 14.02 7.76
CA LEU A 156 1.88 12.58 7.96
C LEU A 156 3.07 12.10 8.79
N ALA A 157 2.81 11.33 9.86
CA ALA A 157 3.86 10.73 10.66
C ALA A 157 3.72 9.20 10.64
N LEU A 158 4.76 8.52 10.18
CA LEU A 158 4.78 7.08 9.91
C LEU A 158 5.78 6.40 10.84
N THR A 159 5.37 5.35 11.53
CA THR A 159 6.33 4.47 12.22
C THR A 159 6.93 3.48 11.23
N PHE A 160 8.06 2.87 11.58
CA PHE A 160 8.66 1.81 10.75
C PHE A 160 7.67 0.66 10.50
N LYS A 161 6.94 0.22 11.53
CA LYS A 161 5.88 -0.80 11.39
C LYS A 161 4.77 -0.36 10.43
N GLY A 162 4.34 0.89 10.49
CA GLY A 162 3.35 1.43 9.56
C GLY A 162 3.85 1.45 8.11
N PHE A 163 5.16 1.68 7.90
CA PHE A 163 5.76 1.60 6.58
C PHE A 163 5.75 0.17 6.02
N ILE A 164 6.15 -0.83 6.82
CA ILE A 164 6.08 -2.27 6.47
C ILE A 164 4.66 -2.61 5.99
N GLU A 165 3.66 -2.30 6.82
CA GLU A 165 2.25 -2.63 6.54
C GLU A 165 1.74 -1.96 5.25
N ILE A 166 2.21 -0.75 4.92
CA ILE A 166 1.85 -0.06 3.67
C ILE A 166 2.49 -0.75 2.46
N VAL A 167 3.76 -1.15 2.55
CA VAL A 167 4.46 -1.84 1.45
C VAL A 167 3.81 -3.20 1.18
N ASP A 168 3.56 -3.98 2.22
CA ASP A 168 2.89 -5.29 2.11
C ASP A 168 1.48 -5.15 1.53
N ALA A 169 0.73 -4.13 1.94
CA ALA A 169 -0.60 -3.83 1.42
C ALA A 169 -0.62 -3.52 -0.08
N MET A 170 0.44 -2.92 -0.61
CA MET A 170 0.59 -2.67 -2.04
C MET A 170 1.04 -3.92 -2.81
N GLY A 171 1.29 -5.03 -2.12
CA GLY A 171 1.84 -6.25 -2.70
C GLY A 171 3.35 -6.15 -2.93
N GLY A 172 4.06 -5.34 -2.14
CA GLY A 172 5.50 -5.13 -2.26
C GLY A 172 5.90 -4.03 -3.25
N VAL A 173 7.20 -3.75 -3.33
CA VAL A 173 7.81 -2.78 -4.25
C VAL A 173 8.90 -3.43 -5.08
N THR A 174 9.06 -2.98 -6.33
CA THR A 174 10.16 -3.43 -7.19
C THR A 174 11.27 -2.39 -7.20
N VAL A 175 12.46 -2.79 -6.77
CA VAL A 175 13.64 -1.93 -6.66
C VAL A 175 14.77 -2.50 -7.52
N ASN A 176 15.37 -1.67 -8.36
CA ASN A 176 16.60 -2.05 -9.05
C ASN A 176 17.80 -1.73 -8.15
N VAL A 177 18.39 -2.77 -7.57
CA VAL A 177 19.50 -2.68 -6.63
C VAL A 177 20.81 -2.62 -7.42
N PRO A 178 21.56 -1.50 -7.39
CA PRO A 178 22.73 -1.33 -8.26
C PRO A 178 23.91 -2.23 -7.84
N GLN A 179 24.05 -2.52 -6.55
CA GLN A 179 25.12 -3.31 -5.97
C GLN A 179 24.62 -4.11 -4.78
N GLU A 180 25.31 -5.21 -4.49
CA GLU A 180 24.96 -6.13 -3.40
C GLU A 180 25.04 -5.41 -2.06
N LEU A 181 24.00 -5.59 -1.24
CA LEU A 181 24.00 -5.16 0.16
C LEU A 181 24.07 -6.41 1.03
N SER A 182 25.23 -6.69 1.62
CA SER A 182 25.42 -7.77 2.58
C SER A 182 25.84 -7.20 3.92
N ASP A 183 24.98 -7.35 4.93
CA ASP A 183 25.23 -6.95 6.31
C ASP A 183 24.82 -8.10 7.26
N PRO A 184 25.78 -8.97 7.66
CA PRO A 184 25.52 -10.08 8.58
C PRO A 184 25.22 -9.63 10.02
N THR A 185 25.41 -8.34 10.32
CA THR A 185 25.26 -7.74 11.65
C THR A 185 24.15 -6.70 11.70
N TYR A 186 23.25 -6.73 10.71
CA TYR A 186 22.14 -5.78 10.68
C TYR A 186 21.25 -5.97 11.92
N PRO A 187 20.93 -4.93 12.67
CA PRO A 187 20.16 -5.06 13.91
C PRO A 187 18.71 -5.44 13.60
N CYS A 188 18.19 -6.44 14.30
CA CYS A 188 16.77 -6.74 14.22
C CYS A 188 15.91 -5.58 14.77
N LEU A 189 14.71 -5.42 14.21
CA LEU A 189 13.72 -4.45 14.72
C LEU A 189 13.29 -4.76 16.17
N THR A 190 13.39 -6.03 16.57
CA THR A 190 13.03 -6.50 17.91
C THR A 190 14.16 -7.31 18.53
N GLY A 191 14.55 -6.96 19.75
CA GLY A 191 15.55 -7.69 20.54
C GLY A 191 16.98 -7.22 20.31
N PHE A 192 17.93 -7.99 20.85
CA PHE A 192 19.38 -7.75 20.76
C PHE A 192 20.07 -8.66 19.73
N ALA A 193 19.30 -9.25 18.82
CA ALA A 193 19.80 -10.16 17.79
C ALA A 193 20.17 -9.43 16.50
N TYR A 194 21.02 -10.06 15.69
CA TYR A 194 21.28 -9.65 14.32
C TYR A 194 20.34 -10.39 13.36
N CYS A 195 19.84 -9.66 12.38
CA CYS A 195 19.00 -10.12 11.28
C CYS A 195 19.78 -9.88 9.98
N PRO A 196 20.69 -10.80 9.59
CA PRO A 196 21.51 -10.64 8.40
C PRO A 196 20.70 -10.19 7.18
N ILE A 197 21.11 -9.10 6.55
CA ILE A 197 20.54 -8.64 5.28
C ILE A 197 21.50 -9.05 4.18
N ASP A 198 20.96 -9.69 3.13
CA ASP A 198 21.69 -10.02 1.92
C ASP A 198 20.79 -9.76 0.70
N ILE A 199 20.97 -8.60 0.07
CA ILE A 199 20.20 -8.16 -1.10
C ILE A 199 21.12 -8.18 -2.33
N LYS A 200 20.80 -9.05 -3.29
CA LYS A 200 21.59 -9.18 -4.51
C LYS A 200 21.37 -8.01 -5.48
N PRO A 201 22.36 -7.69 -6.33
CA PRO A 201 22.18 -6.72 -7.40
C PRO A 201 21.06 -7.12 -8.36
N GLY A 202 20.50 -6.13 -9.07
CA GLY A 202 19.46 -6.30 -10.07
C GLY A 202 18.06 -5.98 -9.56
N VAL A 203 17.06 -6.34 -10.36
CA VAL A 203 15.65 -6.08 -10.05
C VAL A 203 15.20 -7.04 -8.95
N GLN A 204 14.88 -6.49 -7.78
CA GLN A 204 14.36 -7.20 -6.63
C GLN A 204 12.90 -6.81 -6.40
N HIS A 205 12.07 -7.77 -6.00
CA HIS A 205 10.75 -7.49 -5.46
C HIS A 205 10.83 -7.66 -3.94
N MET A 206 10.50 -6.60 -3.21
CA MET A 206 10.69 -6.48 -1.77
C MET A 206 9.33 -6.30 -1.09
N ASP A 207 9.13 -7.03 0.01
CA ASP A 207 8.08 -6.80 0.99
C ASP A 207 8.50 -5.70 1.99
N GLY A 208 7.66 -5.47 3.00
CA GLY A 208 7.85 -4.45 4.03
C GLY A 208 9.00 -4.72 5.00
#